data_AF-A0A9D7QEB2-F1
#
_entry.id   AF-A0A9D7QEB2-F1
#
_cell.length_a   1.000
_cell.length_b   1.000
_cell.length_c   1.000
_cell.angle_alpha   90.00
_cell.angle_beta   90.00
_cell.angle_gamma   90.00
#
_symmetry.space_group_name_H-M   'P 1'
#
loop_
_entity.id
_entity.type
_entity.pdbx_description
1 polymer ?
#
loop_
_entity_poly.entity_id
_entity_poly.type
_entity_poly.pdbx_seq_one_letter_code
_entity_poly.pdbx_strand_id
1 'polypeptide(L)'
;MPDRDHLPRLTQVWQRHPLYFITTCCAQRRKILTTPTASPILTNAWKGAQPAASSCRAFFARPGPNAKRLTAFLRDWKRWTSNQLVKFAGVEPPVWQPEFFDHLMRSADSYAEKWNYVRLNPVRG
;
A
#
# COMPACT_ATOMS: atom_id res chain seq x y z
N MET A 1 21.13 15.00 6.97
CA MET A 1 20.21 14.27 6.06
C MET A 1 19.46 15.34 5.29
N PRO A 2 19.58 15.47 3.96
CA PRO A 2 18.83 16.51 3.27
C PRO A 2 17.34 16.15 3.37
N ASP A 3 16.54 17.15 3.74
CA ASP A 3 15.09 17.09 3.70
C ASP A 3 14.67 16.68 2.30
N ARG A 4 14.13 15.47 2.17
CA ARG A 4 13.53 15.04 0.91
C ARG A 4 12.15 15.65 0.87
N ASP A 5 12.08 16.86 0.32
CA ASP A 5 10.82 17.54 0.03
C ASP A 5 9.84 16.53 -0.58
N HIS A 6 8.73 16.34 0.13
CA HIS A 6 7.66 15.47 -0.29
C HIS A 6 7.14 16.00 -1.64
N LEU A 7 7.43 15.27 -2.72
CA LEU A 7 6.97 15.65 -4.05
C LEU A 7 5.45 15.86 -4.02
N PRO A 8 4.95 17.04 -4.43
CA PRO A 8 3.53 17.34 -4.36
C PRO A 8 2.76 16.33 -5.20
N ARG A 9 1.75 15.74 -4.58
CA ARG A 9 0.93 14.73 -5.23
C ARG A 9 0.20 15.34 -6.42
N LEU A 10 0.22 14.66 -7.56
CA LEU A 10 -0.56 15.04 -8.74
C LEU A 10 -2.04 15.12 -8.36
N THR A 11 -2.59 16.32 -8.35
CA THR A 11 -4.01 16.59 -8.06
C THR A 11 -4.92 16.20 -9.22
N GLN A 12 -4.38 16.19 -10.44
CA GLN A 12 -5.09 15.86 -11.66
C GLN A 12 -4.29 14.89 -12.53
N VAL A 13 -4.91 13.77 -12.89
CA VAL A 13 -4.30 12.72 -13.70
C VAL A 13 -5.08 12.60 -15.00
N TRP A 14 -4.47 13.04 -16.11
CA TRP A 14 -5.05 13.07 -17.45
C TRP A 14 -4.98 11.73 -18.20
N GLN A 15 -4.51 10.68 -17.55
CA GLN A 15 -4.36 9.37 -18.15
C GLN A 15 -5.72 8.66 -18.16
N ARG A 16 -6.18 8.17 -19.32
CA ARG A 16 -7.48 7.48 -19.45
C ARG A 16 -7.63 6.30 -18.47
N HIS A 17 -6.53 5.64 -18.14
CA HIS A 17 -6.49 4.43 -17.31
C HIS A 17 -5.30 4.46 -16.35
N PRO A 18 -5.34 5.30 -15.29
CA PRO A 18 -4.20 5.48 -14.41
C PRO A 18 -4.01 4.24 -13.54
N LEU A 19 -2.82 3.66 -13.60
CA LEU A 19 -2.41 2.59 -12.69
C LEU A 19 -1.48 3.21 -11.65
N TYR A 20 -1.78 3.04 -10.37
CA TYR A 20 -0.96 3.54 -9.27
C TYR A 20 -0.20 2.39 -8.64
N PHE A 21 1.10 2.58 -8.45
CA PHE A 21 1.88 1.79 -7.52
C PHE A 21 1.86 2.47 -6.16
N ILE A 22 1.40 1.77 -5.12
CA ILE A 22 1.24 2.33 -3.78
C ILE A 22 2.02 1.48 -2.80
N THR A 23 2.72 2.12 -1.87
CA THR A 23 3.33 1.43 -0.73
C THR A 23 2.89 2.07 0.59
N THR A 24 2.65 1.23 1.58
CA THR A 24 2.35 1.65 2.95
C THR A 24 3.10 0.77 3.94
N CYS A 25 3.58 1.36 5.03
CA CYS A 25 4.34 0.65 6.05
C CYS A 25 3.59 0.62 7.38
N CYS A 26 3.81 -0.44 8.15
CA CYS A 26 3.40 -0.48 9.55
C CYS A 26 4.11 0.60 10.36
N ALA A 27 3.42 1.12 11.38
CA ALA A 27 4.03 2.08 12.29
C ALA A 27 5.30 1.48 12.90
N GLN A 28 6.34 2.31 13.02
CA GLN A 28 7.67 1.91 13.51
C GLN A 28 8.28 0.69 12.77
N ARG A 29 7.83 0.40 11.54
CA ARG A 29 8.24 -0.79 10.77
C ARG A 29 8.05 -2.11 11.53
N ARG A 30 7.03 -2.19 12.39
CA ARG A 30 6.68 -3.43 13.09
C ARG A 30 6.35 -4.55 12.09
N LYS A 31 6.79 -5.77 12.34
CA LYS A 31 6.62 -6.95 11.46
C LYS A 31 5.21 -7.58 11.54
N ILE A 32 4.17 -6.75 11.72
CA ILE A 32 2.76 -7.20 11.86
C ILE A 32 2.29 -7.97 10.63
N LEU A 33 2.71 -7.55 9.43
CA LEU A 33 2.23 -8.13 8.17
C LEU A 33 2.82 -9.51 7.86
N THR A 34 3.87 -9.91 8.58
CA THR A 34 4.52 -11.21 8.45
C THR A 34 3.84 -12.29 9.29
N THR A 35 2.94 -11.89 10.21
CA THR A 35 2.22 -12.81 11.07
C THR A 35 1.16 -13.58 10.25
N PRO A 36 1.03 -14.91 10.43
CA PRO A 36 0.07 -15.73 9.70
C PRO A 36 -1.39 -15.25 9.83
N THR A 37 -1.76 -14.66 10.97
CA THR A 37 -3.10 -14.11 11.23
C THR A 37 -3.39 -12.82 10.47
N ALA A 38 -2.37 -12.03 10.13
CA ALA A 38 -2.53 -10.76 9.43
C ALA A 38 -2.73 -10.95 7.92
N SER A 39 -2.10 -11.99 7.33
CA SER A 39 -2.10 -12.20 5.88
C SER A 39 -3.51 -12.39 5.27
N PRO A 40 -4.42 -13.20 5.84
CA PRO A 40 -5.78 -13.35 5.33
C PRO A 40 -6.59 -12.05 5.40
N ILE A 41 -6.46 -11.29 6.49
CA ILE A 41 -7.15 -10.01 6.68
C ILE A 41 -6.73 -9.03 5.57
N LEU A 42 -5.43 -8.96 5.28
CA LEU A 42 -4.88 -8.06 4.26
C LEU A 42 -5.23 -8.50 2.83
N THR A 43 -5.28 -9.81 2.60
CA THR A 43 -5.67 -10.39 1.31
C THR A 43 -7.16 -10.20 1.05
N ASN A 44 -8.01 -10.31 2.07
CA ASN A 44 -9.44 -10.03 1.97
C ASN A 44 -9.73 -8.53 1.80
N ALA A 45 -8.91 -7.67 2.41
CA ALA A 45 -8.99 -6.23 2.20
C ALA A 45 -8.73 -5.82 0.75
N TRP A 46 -8.05 -6.68 -0.03
CA TRP A 46 -7.61 -6.38 -1.39
C TRP A 46 -7.44 -7.64 -2.23
N LYS A 47 -8.42 -7.97 -3.08
CA LYS A 47 -8.31 -9.07 -4.04
C LYS A 47 -7.09 -8.84 -4.95
N GLY A 48 -6.11 -9.75 -4.89
CA GLY A 48 -4.85 -9.66 -5.63
C GLY A 48 -3.65 -9.12 -4.84
N ALA A 49 -3.82 -8.83 -3.53
CA ALA A 49 -2.69 -8.52 -2.68
C ALA A 49 -1.84 -9.77 -2.40
N GLN A 50 -0.54 -9.69 -2.67
CA GLN A 50 0.40 -10.73 -2.29
C GLN A 50 0.73 -10.65 -0.79
N PRO A 51 1.05 -11.77 -0.12
CA PRO A 51 1.56 -11.76 1.24
C PRO A 51 2.76 -10.80 1.35
N ALA A 52 2.77 -9.96 2.39
CA ALA A 52 3.90 -9.08 2.64
C ALA A 52 4.95 -9.86 3.45
N ALA A 53 6.15 -9.97 2.90
CA ALA A 53 7.31 -10.52 3.59
C ALA A 53 8.08 -9.44 4.40
N SER A 54 7.65 -8.19 4.35
CA SER A 54 8.23 -7.08 5.12
C SER A 54 7.18 -6.35 5.96
N SER A 55 7.62 -5.41 6.81
CA SER A 55 6.74 -4.48 7.52
C SER A 55 5.98 -3.51 6.61
N CYS A 56 6.28 -3.52 5.30
CA CYS A 56 5.67 -2.68 4.31
C CYS A 56 4.94 -3.52 3.26
N ARG A 57 3.89 -2.94 2.69
CA ARG A 57 3.07 -3.58 1.68
C ARG A 57 2.98 -2.68 0.46
N ALA A 58 3.16 -3.31 -0.70
CA ALA A 58 3.08 -2.68 -2.00
C ALA A 58 1.89 -3.25 -2.78
N PHE A 59 1.16 -2.39 -3.49
CA PHE A 59 -0.01 -2.77 -4.28
C PHE A 59 -0.10 -1.96 -5.56
N PHE A 60 -0.85 -2.50 -6.52
CA PHE A 60 -1.29 -1.77 -7.69
C PHE A 60 -2.79 -1.48 -7.60
N ALA A 61 -3.17 -0.24 -7.89
CA ALA A 61 -4.57 0.20 -7.85
C ALA A 61 -4.94 0.94 -9.13
N ARG A 62 -6.13 0.66 -9.65
CA ARG A 62 -6.75 1.41 -10.74
C ARG A 62 -8.12 1.91 -10.29
N PRO A 63 -8.42 3.21 -10.43
CA PRO A 63 -9.72 3.73 -10.09
C PRO A 63 -10.78 3.18 -11.05
N GLY A 64 -11.90 2.71 -10.49
CA GLY A 64 -13.13 2.43 -11.23
C GLY A 64 -13.95 3.69 -11.52
N PRO A 65 -15.09 3.57 -12.23
CA PRO A 65 -15.89 4.70 -12.72
C PRO A 65 -16.32 5.73 -11.65
N ASN A 66 -16.55 5.26 -10.42
CA ASN A 66 -16.96 6.10 -9.27
C ASN A 66 -15.95 6.04 -8.12
N ALA A 67 -14.66 5.90 -8.45
CA ALA A 67 -13.63 5.74 -7.42
C ALA A 67 -13.43 7.03 -6.61
N LYS A 68 -13.30 6.87 -5.29
CA LYS A 68 -12.82 7.93 -4.40
C LYS A 68 -11.42 8.40 -4.80
N ARG A 69 -11.06 9.63 -4.42
CA ARG A 69 -9.66 10.08 -4.46
C ARG A 69 -8.77 9.08 -3.71
N LEU A 70 -7.59 8.80 -4.25
CA LEU A 70 -6.71 7.76 -3.71
C LEU A 70 -6.33 8.01 -2.23
N THR A 71 -6.19 9.27 -1.79
CA THR A 71 -5.99 9.59 -0.35
C THR A 71 -7.15 9.10 0.51
N ALA A 72 -8.39 9.41 0.11
CA ALA A 72 -9.58 9.07 0.87
C ALA A 72 -9.77 7.55 0.93
N PHE A 73 -9.55 6.88 -0.21
CA PHE A 73 -9.57 5.43 -0.28
C PHE A 73 -8.51 4.79 0.63
N LEU A 74 -7.25 5.22 0.58
CA LEU A 74 -6.20 4.66 1.43
C LEU A 74 -6.42 4.93 2.92
N ARG A 75 -6.99 6.09 3.26
CA ARG A 75 -7.39 6.39 4.64
C ARG A 75 -8.45 5.39 5.12
N ASP A 76 -9.50 5.18 4.34
CA ASP A 76 -10.58 4.25 4.68
C ASP A 76 -10.04 2.81 4.77
N TRP A 77 -9.16 2.41 3.85
CA TRP A 77 -8.51 1.10 3.83
C TRP A 77 -7.61 0.88 5.07
N LYS A 78 -6.75 1.84 5.42
CA LYS A 78 -5.89 1.78 6.62
C LYS A 78 -6.73 1.70 7.89
N ARG A 79 -7.83 2.46 7.96
CA ARG A 79 -8.76 2.42 9.09
C ARG A 79 -9.41 1.05 9.23
N TRP A 80 -9.98 0.53 8.14
CA TRP A 80 -10.66 -0.77 8.15
C TRP A 80 -9.69 -1.89 8.52
N THR A 81 -8.53 -1.95 7.88
CA THR A 81 -7.52 -2.98 8.18
C THR A 81 -6.96 -2.88 9.60
N SER A 82 -6.77 -1.66 10.13
CA SER A 82 -6.36 -1.49 11.54
C SER A 82 -7.39 -2.11 12.47
N ASN A 83 -8.67 -1.81 12.27
CA ASN A 83 -9.75 -2.35 13.10
C ASN A 83 -9.81 -3.88 13.05
N GLN A 84 -9.62 -4.48 11.86
CA GLN A 84 -9.61 -5.94 11.73
C GLN A 84 -8.38 -6.56 12.42
N LEU A 85 -7.19 -5.96 12.27
CA LEU A 85 -5.95 -6.47 12.87
C LEU A 85 -5.97 -6.34 14.40
N VAL A 86 -6.52 -5.26 14.95
CA VAL A 86 -6.73 -5.11 16.40
C VAL A 86 -7.69 -6.19 16.88
N LYS A 87 -8.85 -6.34 16.22
CA LYS A 87 -9.93 -7.23 16.65
C LYS A 87 -9.57 -8.72 16.56
N PHE A 88 -8.90 -9.14 15.49
CA PHE A 88 -8.72 -10.55 15.16
C PHE A 88 -7.27 -11.04 15.27
N ALA A 89 -6.30 -10.14 15.33
CA ALA A 89 -4.88 -10.48 15.45
C ALA A 89 -4.23 -9.89 16.71
N GLY A 90 -4.98 -9.20 17.59
CA GLY A 90 -4.46 -8.65 18.85
C GLY A 90 -3.35 -7.61 18.66
N VAL A 91 -3.35 -6.92 17.52
CA VAL A 91 -2.30 -5.95 17.17
C VAL A 91 -2.58 -4.63 17.87
N GLU A 92 -1.67 -4.16 18.70
CA GLU A 92 -1.78 -2.83 19.33
C GLU A 92 -1.68 -1.68 18.29
N PRO A 93 -2.54 -0.65 18.36
CA PRO A 93 -2.40 0.54 17.52
C PRO A 93 -1.17 1.39 17.92
N PRO A 94 -0.66 2.26 17.03
CA PRO A 94 -1.09 2.47 15.65
C PRO A 94 -0.55 1.38 14.71
N VAL A 95 -1.41 0.79 13.88
CA VAL A 95 -1.02 -0.31 12.97
C VAL A 95 -0.18 0.19 11.78
N TRP A 96 -0.58 1.30 11.17
CA TRP A 96 0.03 1.86 9.96
C TRP A 96 0.72 3.19 10.24
N GLN A 97 1.73 3.52 9.43
CA GLN A 97 2.20 4.91 9.31
C GLN A 97 1.09 5.77 8.70
N PRO A 98 0.96 7.06 9.10
CA PRO A 98 -0.01 7.97 8.51
C PRO A 98 0.20 8.12 7.00
N GLU A 99 1.47 8.24 6.61
CA GLU A 99 1.91 8.46 5.25
C GLU A 99 1.86 7.19 4.40
N PHE A 100 1.83 7.39 3.10
CA PHE A 100 2.00 6.34 2.09
C PHE A 100 2.73 6.96 0.92
N PHE A 101 3.40 6.13 0.14
CA PHE A 101 3.99 6.55 -1.13
C PHE A 101 3.11 6.05 -2.27
N ASP A 102 2.84 6.89 -3.25
CA ASP A 102 2.18 6.49 -4.49
C ASP A 102 2.92 7.02 -5.71
N HIS A 103 2.86 6.24 -6.80
CA HIS A 103 3.46 6.59 -8.06
C HIS A 103 2.53 6.21 -9.21
N LEU A 104 2.20 7.18 -10.06
CA LEU A 104 1.42 6.97 -11.26
C LEU A 104 2.26 6.29 -12.35
N MET A 105 1.77 5.18 -12.88
CA MET A 105 2.41 4.43 -13.95
C MET A 105 2.15 5.08 -15.31
N ARG A 106 3.18 5.69 -15.89
CA ARG A 106 3.10 6.40 -17.17
C ARG A 106 3.48 5.55 -18.39
N SER A 107 4.18 4.43 -18.20
CA SER A 107 4.58 3.49 -19.27
C SER A 107 4.52 2.03 -18.81
N ALA A 108 4.45 1.11 -19.77
CA ALA A 108 4.48 -0.34 -19.54
C ALA A 108 5.83 -0.81 -18.97
N ASP A 109 6.95 -0.19 -19.36
CA ASP A 109 8.28 -0.54 -18.84
C ASP A 109 8.39 -0.28 -17.33
N SER A 110 7.82 0.83 -16.86
CA SER A 110 7.79 1.13 -15.44
C SER A 110 6.91 0.12 -14.67
N TYR A 111 5.91 -0.50 -15.32
CA TYR A 111 5.07 -1.52 -14.70
C TYR A 111 5.85 -2.82 -14.48
N ALA A 112 6.59 -3.29 -15.49
CA ALA A 112 7.44 -4.48 -15.36
C ALA A 112 8.51 -4.30 -14.26
N GLU A 113 9.14 -3.12 -14.20
CA GLU A 113 10.14 -2.81 -13.19
C GLU A 113 9.56 -2.79 -11.76
N LYS A 114 8.39 -2.16 -11.56
CA LYS A 114 7.74 -2.15 -10.25
C LYS A 114 7.09 -3.47 -9.88
N TRP A 115 6.65 -4.26 -10.85
CA TRP A 115 6.20 -5.63 -10.63
C TRP A 115 7.37 -6.50 -10.15
N ASN A 116 8.56 -6.31 -10.72
CA ASN A 116 9.78 -6.92 -10.22
C ASN A 116 10.09 -6.46 -8.79
N TYR A 117 9.91 -5.17 -8.45
CA TYR A 117 10.01 -4.71 -7.06
C TYR A 117 9.02 -5.43 -6.13
N VAL A 118 7.74 -5.54 -6.49
CA VAL A 118 6.74 -6.28 -5.67
C VAL A 118 7.15 -7.74 -5.47
N ARG A 119 7.64 -8.39 -6.53
CA ARG A 119 8.09 -9.79 -6.51
C ARG A 119 9.38 -10.00 -5.71
N LEU A 120 10.30 -9.02 -5.71
CA LEU A 120 11.61 -9.11 -5.06
C LEU A 120 11.65 -8.47 -3.66
N ASN A 121 10.60 -7.75 -3.27
CA ASN A 121 10.43 -7.21 -1.91
C ASN A 121 10.47 -8.28 -0.78
N PRO A 122 10.26 -9.59 -1.02
CA PRO A 122 10.52 -10.64 -0.03
C PRO A 122 11.99 -10.89 0.32
N VAL A 123 12.95 -10.41 -0.48
CA VAL A 123 14.38 -10.77 -0.33
C VAL A 123 15.22 -9.61 0.23
N ARG A 124 14.65 -8.41 0.38
CA ARG A 124 15.40 -7.19 0.74
C ARG A 124 15.22 -6.74 2.20
N GLY A 125 14.59 -7.55 3.07
CA GLY A 125 14.30 -7.18 4.46
C GLY A 125 14.41 -8.33 5.45
#